data_AF-A0A4Q3HU94-F1
#
_entry.id   AF-A0A4Q3HU94-F1
#
_cell.length_a   1.000
_cell.length_b   1.000
_cell.length_c   1.000
_cell.angle_alpha   90.00
_cell.angle_beta   90.00
_cell.angle_gamma   90.00
#
_symmetry.space_group_name_H-M   'P 1'
#
loop_
_entity.id
_entity.type
_entity.pdbx_description
1 polymer ?
#
loop_
_entity_poly.entity_id
_entity_poly.type
_entity_poly.pdbx_seq_one_letter_code
_entity_poly.pdbx_strand_id
1 'polypeptide(L)'
;MTEKIVISRNSTAPVKVLETGSEFILNKGVTLSTAATAILATGPATLRDFYINGTVLSASSYAFQFGTTAVTDSQSQFVVSASGVVNGQDYGLKIDSGGLELINDGTVAARLTAIAVAATATTIVNTGLIESSAGIGIAVSGSNAEIINHGTTHAALDVVQLRGASAILTNNGELRSDKGSAIVSSGKSAVLTNHGTATGTGTTIASSGSNAVITNDGTVISMKGGAITATGAAAIITNSGEITALKNAMTLTGDHGKITNNGLIKASGYAIAVSADDTIITNNKTMTAAGGIQVGGAGETVTNDGTITGTQASLATIDFSGASKAALQNNGLIKSAGTAFLGGNSADSLFNKGTITGDIKLGNGNDYFDGTGGKVNGTIYGGNGNDVYVISDAKIKLS
;
A
#
# COMPACT_ATOMS: atom_id res chain seq x y z
N MET A 1 22.68 29.74 24.96
CA MET A 1 23.53 28.63 25.43
C MET A 1 22.67 27.39 25.40
N THR A 2 23.12 26.35 24.71
CA THR A 2 22.41 25.05 24.63
C THR A 2 22.48 24.37 26.00
N GLU A 3 21.34 24.06 26.60
CA GLU A 3 21.29 23.29 27.84
C GLU A 3 21.54 21.81 27.52
N LYS A 4 22.57 21.20 28.11
CA LYS A 4 22.92 19.80 27.85
C LYS A 4 22.57 18.90 29.03
N ILE A 5 21.68 17.93 28.82
CA ILE A 5 21.20 16.97 29.82
C ILE A 5 21.77 15.60 29.48
N VAL A 6 22.74 15.10 30.27
CA VAL A 6 23.40 13.82 30.03
C VAL A 6 23.09 12.81 31.12
N ILE A 7 22.52 11.66 30.74
CA ILE A 7 22.27 10.53 31.64
C ILE A 7 23.38 9.49 31.45
N SER A 8 24.30 9.45 32.42
CA SER A 8 25.52 8.62 32.39
C SER A 8 25.52 7.43 33.36
N ARG A 9 24.43 7.25 34.13
CA ARG A 9 24.22 6.14 35.05
C ARG A 9 22.76 5.70 35.03
N ASN A 10 22.51 4.44 35.37
CA ASN A 10 21.16 3.90 35.43
C ASN A 10 20.27 4.77 36.32
N SER A 11 19.03 4.99 35.89
CA SER A 11 18.07 5.85 36.58
C SER A 11 16.67 5.26 36.49
N THR A 12 15.87 5.52 37.52
CA THR A 12 14.44 5.20 37.54
C THR A 12 13.55 6.44 37.61
N ALA A 13 14.15 7.63 37.63
CA ALA A 13 13.45 8.90 37.68
C ALA A 13 13.18 9.43 36.26
N PRO A 14 11.93 9.84 35.95
CA PRO A 14 11.62 10.53 34.70
C PRO A 14 12.46 11.78 34.48
N VAL A 15 12.79 12.07 33.22
CA VAL A 15 13.55 13.26 32.83
C VAL A 15 12.63 14.23 32.10
N LYS A 16 12.69 15.51 32.49
CA LYS A 16 11.98 16.60 31.81
C LYS A 16 12.96 17.36 30.93
N VAL A 17 12.56 17.63 29.68
CA VAL A 17 13.35 18.39 28.71
C VAL A 17 12.45 19.47 28.13
N LEU A 18 12.34 20.58 28.86
CA LEU A 18 11.39 21.68 28.58
C LEU A 18 12.10 22.95 28.07
N GLU A 19 13.42 22.99 28.22
CA GLU A 19 14.35 23.94 27.60
C GLU A 19 14.17 24.06 26.08
N THR A 20 14.00 25.26 25.52
CA THR A 20 14.24 25.48 24.08
C THR A 20 15.74 25.45 23.83
N GLY A 21 16.20 24.80 22.76
CA GLY A 21 17.63 24.69 22.48
C GLY A 21 18.33 23.67 23.37
N SER A 22 17.62 22.72 23.98
CA SER A 22 18.23 21.70 24.84
C SER A 22 18.67 20.47 24.05
N GLU A 23 19.73 19.84 24.52
CA GLU A 23 20.24 18.57 24.01
C GLU A 23 20.17 17.52 25.11
N PHE A 24 19.43 16.43 24.89
CA PHE A 24 19.34 15.28 25.77
C PHE A 24 20.17 14.11 25.23
N ILE A 25 21.01 13.51 26.07
CA ILE A 25 21.83 12.35 25.71
C ILE A 25 21.68 11.25 26.77
N LEU A 26 21.25 10.07 26.34
CA LEU A 26 21.35 8.85 27.14
C LEU A 26 22.56 8.05 26.67
N ASN A 27 23.56 7.86 27.56
CA ASN A 27 24.80 7.19 27.19
C ASN A 27 24.60 5.70 26.89
N LYS A 28 25.48 5.17 26.04
CA LYS A 28 25.53 3.74 25.72
C LYS A 28 25.74 2.91 26.99
N GLY A 29 24.99 1.81 27.11
CA GLY A 29 25.03 0.92 28.27
C GLY A 29 24.29 1.45 29.51
N VAL A 30 23.65 2.62 29.42
CA VAL A 30 22.86 3.19 30.50
C VAL A 30 21.37 2.91 30.28
N THR A 31 20.68 2.52 31.35
CA THR A 31 19.23 2.27 31.36
C THR A 31 18.47 3.34 32.14
N LEU A 32 17.52 4.00 31.49
CA LEU A 32 16.49 4.84 32.11
C LEU A 32 15.19 4.03 32.18
N SER A 33 14.83 3.52 33.35
CA SER A 33 13.66 2.63 33.53
C SER A 33 12.66 3.22 34.51
N THR A 34 11.56 3.79 34.01
CA THR A 34 10.59 4.55 34.81
C THR A 34 9.26 3.82 34.97
N ALA A 35 8.53 4.11 36.05
CA ALA A 35 7.20 3.53 36.30
C ALA A 35 6.12 4.04 35.33
N ALA A 36 6.28 5.25 34.79
CA ALA A 36 5.41 5.90 33.83
C ALA A 36 6.26 6.48 32.69
N THR A 37 5.88 7.62 32.10
CA THR A 37 6.66 8.22 31.02
C THR A 37 8.10 8.54 31.39
N ALA A 38 9.05 8.08 30.57
CA ALA A 38 10.47 8.16 30.90
C ALA A 38 11.07 9.53 30.56
N ILE A 39 10.75 10.06 29.37
CA ILE A 39 11.23 11.36 28.92
C ILE A 39 10.02 12.22 28.53
N LEU A 40 9.89 13.36 29.22
CA LEU A 40 8.80 14.32 29.04
C LEU A 40 9.35 15.61 28.41
N ALA A 41 9.07 15.80 27.13
CA ALA A 41 9.46 16.98 26.37
C ALA A 41 8.24 17.70 25.78
N THR A 42 7.17 17.82 26.58
CA THR A 42 5.88 18.41 26.17
C THR A 42 5.94 19.94 26.08
N GLY A 43 4.83 20.54 25.64
CA GLY A 43 4.69 21.99 25.47
C GLY A 43 5.22 22.47 24.10
N PRO A 44 5.44 23.78 23.92
CA PRO A 44 6.04 24.32 22.69
C PRO A 44 7.49 23.84 22.61
N ALA A 45 7.72 22.74 21.88
CA ALA A 45 9.04 22.12 21.76
C ALA A 45 9.71 22.60 20.47
N THR A 46 10.75 23.43 20.62
CA THR A 46 11.54 23.95 19.51
C THR A 46 13.02 23.75 19.81
N LEU A 47 13.79 23.35 18.80
CA LEU A 47 15.24 23.12 18.87
C LEU A 47 15.64 22.19 20.03
N ARG A 48 14.91 21.07 20.23
CA ARG A 48 15.21 20.09 21.28
C ARG A 48 15.69 18.80 20.64
N ASP A 49 16.95 18.47 20.87
CA ASP A 49 17.57 17.29 20.26
C ASP A 49 17.73 16.16 21.28
N PHE A 50 17.45 14.93 20.86
CA PHE A 50 17.49 13.74 21.71
C PHE A 50 18.35 12.65 21.07
N TYR A 51 19.33 12.16 21.83
CA TYR A 51 20.22 11.07 21.40
C TYR A 51 20.14 9.89 22.36
N ILE A 52 19.47 8.83 21.92
CA ILE A 52 19.28 7.60 22.69
C ILE A 52 20.34 6.58 22.29
N ASN A 53 21.43 6.51 23.07
CA ASN A 53 22.49 5.51 22.87
C ASN A 53 22.37 4.30 23.79
N GLY A 54 21.64 4.45 24.89
CA GLY A 54 21.33 3.41 25.87
C GLY A 54 19.90 2.88 25.74
N THR A 55 19.31 2.47 26.87
CA THR A 55 17.98 1.86 26.92
C THR A 55 17.00 2.73 27.70
N VAL A 56 15.89 3.12 27.08
CA VAL A 56 14.73 3.76 27.73
C VAL A 56 13.64 2.71 27.90
N LEU A 57 13.23 2.46 29.13
CA LEU A 57 12.12 1.58 29.48
C LEU A 57 11.04 2.38 30.23
N SER A 58 9.79 2.20 29.84
CA SER A 58 8.64 2.75 30.54
C SER A 58 7.66 1.63 30.89
N ALA A 59 7.39 1.43 32.18
CA ALA A 59 6.53 0.36 32.67
C ALA A 59 5.02 0.62 32.45
N SER A 60 4.64 1.86 32.11
CA SER A 60 3.28 2.23 31.72
C SER A 60 3.31 3.50 30.88
N SER A 61 2.30 3.70 30.01
CA SER A 61 2.21 4.88 29.14
C SER A 61 3.30 4.92 28.04
N TYR A 62 3.85 6.10 27.76
CA TYR A 62 4.82 6.36 26.69
C TYR A 62 6.26 6.30 27.17
N ALA A 63 7.20 5.74 26.41
CA ALA A 63 8.62 5.94 26.69
C ALA A 63 9.04 7.41 26.50
N PHE A 64 8.48 8.09 25.50
CA PHE A 64 8.79 9.47 25.17
C PHE A 64 7.55 10.25 24.73
N GLN A 65 7.43 11.50 25.18
CA GLN A 65 6.41 12.44 24.71
C GLN A 65 7.05 13.76 24.29
N PHE A 66 6.69 14.24 23.10
CA PHE A 66 7.25 15.43 22.49
C PHE A 66 6.18 16.42 22.07
N GLY A 67 6.33 17.64 22.57
CA GLY A 67 5.71 18.80 21.97
C GLY A 67 4.23 18.99 22.26
N THR A 68 3.59 19.71 21.34
CA THR A 68 2.17 20.03 21.26
C THR A 68 1.83 20.31 19.80
N THR A 69 0.57 20.10 19.41
CA THR A 69 0.09 20.30 18.04
C THR A 69 0.07 21.76 17.59
N ALA A 70 0.36 22.71 18.48
CA ALA A 70 0.44 24.14 18.16
C ALA A 70 1.76 24.55 17.47
N VAL A 71 2.79 23.72 17.51
CA VAL A 71 4.08 24.00 16.85
C VAL A 71 4.09 23.33 15.48
N THR A 72 4.25 24.12 14.42
CA THR A 72 4.25 23.62 13.03
C THR A 72 5.62 23.14 12.56
N ASP A 73 6.68 23.72 13.11
CA ASP A 73 8.07 23.36 12.82
C ASP A 73 8.92 23.54 14.07
N SER A 74 9.35 22.41 14.63
CA SER A 74 10.17 22.36 15.84
C SER A 74 11.65 22.42 15.55
N GLN A 75 12.10 22.17 14.31
CA GLN A 75 13.52 22.01 13.96
C GLN A 75 14.27 21.14 14.97
N SER A 76 13.63 20.05 15.42
CA SER A 76 14.13 19.19 16.49
C SER A 76 14.47 17.81 15.93
N GLN A 77 15.42 17.12 16.55
CA GLN A 77 15.81 15.78 16.15
C GLN A 77 15.63 14.76 17.28
N PHE A 78 15.17 13.56 16.94
CA PHE A 78 15.19 12.41 17.84
C PHE A 78 15.94 11.25 17.18
N VAL A 79 17.07 10.87 17.75
CA VAL A 79 17.95 9.82 17.22
C VAL A 79 17.99 8.64 18.17
N VAL A 80 17.63 7.46 17.69
CA VAL A 80 17.90 6.18 18.33
C VAL A 80 19.07 5.54 17.61
N SER A 81 20.25 5.54 18.23
CA SER A 81 21.44 4.94 17.63
C SER A 81 21.28 3.42 17.48
N ALA A 82 22.20 2.76 16.75
CA ALA A 82 22.20 1.30 16.60
C ALA A 82 22.26 0.50 17.92
N SER A 83 22.78 1.07 19.01
CA SER A 83 22.72 0.44 20.35
C SER A 83 21.56 0.95 21.21
N GLY A 84 20.83 1.94 20.71
CA GLY A 84 19.70 2.57 21.37
C GLY A 84 18.48 1.65 21.37
N VAL A 85 17.79 1.61 22.51
CA VAL A 85 16.51 0.93 22.66
C VAL A 85 15.54 1.88 23.33
N VAL A 86 14.37 2.07 22.72
CA VAL A 86 13.24 2.74 23.34
C VAL A 86 12.10 1.73 23.41
N ASN A 87 11.68 1.37 24.62
CA ASN A 87 10.61 0.41 24.84
C ASN A 87 9.60 0.97 25.84
N GLY A 88 8.38 1.24 25.35
CA GLY A 88 7.27 1.61 26.22
C GLY A 88 6.29 0.46 26.36
N GLN A 89 5.84 0.20 27.59
CA GLN A 89 4.98 -0.94 27.87
C GLN A 89 3.68 -0.92 27.04
N ASP A 90 3.06 0.25 26.83
CA ASP A 90 1.90 0.39 25.95
C ASP A 90 2.24 1.20 24.70
N TYR A 91 2.94 2.33 24.85
CA TYR A 91 3.25 3.23 23.75
C TYR A 91 4.74 3.58 23.72
N GLY A 92 5.37 3.63 22.55
CA GLY A 92 6.79 3.98 22.43
C GLY A 92 6.98 5.50 22.45
N LEU A 93 6.78 6.13 21.29
CA LEU A 93 6.96 7.57 21.09
C LEU A 93 5.62 8.25 20.82
N LYS A 94 5.39 9.41 21.44
CA LYS A 94 4.32 10.36 21.06
C LYS A 94 4.93 11.66 20.55
N ILE A 95 4.59 12.03 19.33
CA ILE A 95 5.12 13.20 18.64
C ILE A 95 3.96 14.12 18.24
N ASP A 96 3.76 15.19 19.00
CA ASP A 96 2.67 16.14 18.76
C ASP A 96 3.15 17.43 18.07
N SER A 97 4.44 17.75 18.11
CA SER A 97 5.01 18.96 17.49
C SER A 97 5.55 18.72 16.09
N GLY A 98 5.19 19.62 15.16
CA GLY A 98 5.58 19.57 13.75
C GLY A 98 7.08 19.70 13.50
N GLY A 99 7.53 19.28 12.33
CA GLY A 99 8.92 19.43 11.88
C GLY A 99 9.97 18.60 12.65
N LEU A 100 9.56 17.65 13.50
CA LEU A 100 10.51 16.73 14.13
C LEU A 100 11.08 15.76 13.08
N GLU A 101 12.40 15.58 13.08
CA GLU A 101 13.08 14.50 12.37
C GLU A 101 13.39 13.35 13.33
N LEU A 102 12.80 12.18 13.10
CA LEU A 102 13.04 10.96 13.86
C LEU A 102 13.93 10.02 13.03
N ILE A 103 15.09 9.66 13.57
CA ILE A 103 16.03 8.70 12.98
C ILE A 103 16.15 7.50 13.91
N ASN A 104 15.79 6.31 13.43
CA ASN A 104 15.93 5.06 14.17
C ASN A 104 16.89 4.10 13.47
N ASP A 105 18.08 3.94 14.03
CA ASP A 105 19.03 2.89 13.68
C ASP A 105 19.01 1.72 14.67
N GLY A 106 18.36 1.90 15.83
CA GLY A 106 18.28 0.93 16.91
C GLY A 106 16.93 0.22 16.98
N THR A 107 16.31 0.21 18.16
CA THR A 107 14.99 -0.40 18.37
C THR A 107 14.02 0.58 19.01
N VAL A 108 12.85 0.73 18.40
CA VAL A 108 11.67 1.37 19.01
C VAL A 108 10.57 0.33 19.12
N ALA A 109 10.22 -0.05 20.34
CA ALA A 109 9.25 -1.10 20.61
C ALA A 109 8.13 -0.61 21.52
N ALA A 110 6.94 -1.18 21.34
CA ALA A 110 5.84 -1.05 22.28
C ALA A 110 4.87 -2.24 22.19
N ARG A 111 3.91 -2.31 23.12
CA ARG A 111 2.81 -3.27 23.01
C ARG A 111 1.71 -2.79 22.07
N LEU A 112 1.26 -1.54 22.17
CA LEU A 112 0.14 -1.02 21.39
C LEU A 112 0.57 -0.17 20.21
N THR A 113 1.25 0.95 20.41
CA THR A 113 1.71 1.78 19.29
C THR A 113 3.16 2.19 19.49
N ALA A 114 4.04 1.77 18.58
CA ALA A 114 5.46 2.05 18.72
C ALA A 114 5.74 3.53 18.49
N ILE A 115 5.12 4.14 17.47
CA ILE A 115 5.25 5.57 17.18
C ILE A 115 3.88 6.16 16.83
N ALA A 116 3.46 7.18 17.59
CA ALA A 116 2.24 7.93 17.34
C ALA A 116 2.59 9.39 17.02
N VAL A 117 2.12 9.89 15.87
CA VAL A 117 2.39 11.24 15.36
C VAL A 117 1.08 11.98 15.10
N ALA A 118 0.86 13.07 15.82
CA ALA A 118 -0.23 14.01 15.54
C ALA A 118 0.24 15.30 14.82
N ALA A 119 1.56 15.47 14.77
CA ALA A 119 2.29 16.60 14.21
C ALA A 119 2.24 16.70 12.68
N THR A 120 2.34 17.92 12.16
CA THR A 120 2.51 18.18 10.71
C THR A 120 3.98 18.05 10.30
N ALA A 121 4.24 17.65 9.05
CA ALA A 121 5.59 17.65 8.47
C ALA A 121 6.65 16.93 9.33
N THR A 122 6.26 15.81 9.94
CA THR A 122 7.21 14.94 10.67
C THR A 122 7.86 13.97 9.71
N THR A 123 9.18 13.81 9.84
CA THR A 123 9.96 12.88 9.05
C THR A 123 10.39 11.71 9.94
N ILE A 124 10.16 10.48 9.49
CA ILE A 124 10.61 9.27 10.18
C ILE A 124 11.49 8.46 9.23
N VAL A 125 12.74 8.26 9.62
CA VAL A 125 13.69 7.38 8.92
C VAL A 125 14.00 6.19 9.80
N ASN A 126 13.67 4.99 9.34
CA ASN A 126 13.97 3.75 10.05
C ASN A 126 14.98 2.91 9.28
N THR A 127 16.18 2.70 9.83
CA THR A 127 17.14 1.68 9.37
C THR A 127 17.22 0.48 10.33
N GLY A 128 16.73 0.63 11.56
CA GLY A 128 16.67 -0.40 12.59
C GLY A 128 15.34 -1.15 12.65
N LEU A 129 14.91 -1.46 13.87
CA LEU A 129 13.67 -2.17 14.18
C LEU A 129 12.63 -1.22 14.80
N ILE A 130 11.43 -1.22 14.24
CA ILE A 130 10.22 -0.69 14.89
C ILE A 130 9.25 -1.85 15.11
N GLU A 131 8.82 -2.06 16.36
CA GLU A 131 8.01 -3.22 16.73
C GLU A 131 6.78 -2.86 17.57
N SER A 132 5.62 -3.40 17.19
CA SER A 132 4.41 -3.39 18.02
C SER A 132 3.85 -4.80 18.20
N SER A 133 3.92 -5.33 19.43
CA SER A 133 3.58 -6.73 19.70
C SER A 133 2.08 -7.02 19.76
N ALA A 134 1.22 -6.00 19.89
CA ALA A 134 -0.24 -6.17 19.97
C ALA A 134 -1.05 -5.10 19.22
N GLY A 135 -0.41 -4.09 18.63
CA GLY A 135 -1.12 -3.02 17.93
C GLY A 135 -0.43 -2.56 16.65
N ILE A 136 -0.31 -1.24 16.48
CA ILE A 136 0.16 -0.56 15.28
C ILE A 136 1.66 -0.24 15.40
N GLY A 137 2.41 -0.35 14.30
CA GLY A 137 3.81 0.09 14.27
C GLY A 137 3.91 1.62 14.34
N ILE A 138 3.51 2.28 13.25
CA ILE A 138 3.54 3.73 13.11
C ILE A 138 2.14 4.24 12.80
N ALA A 139 1.61 5.14 13.64
CA ALA A 139 0.31 5.78 13.44
C ALA A 139 0.49 7.29 13.27
N VAL A 140 0.10 7.82 12.11
CA VAL A 140 0.20 9.24 11.79
C VAL A 140 -1.17 9.82 11.50
N SER A 141 -1.55 10.88 12.21
CA SER A 141 -2.76 11.67 11.94
C SER A 141 -2.49 13.09 11.45
N GLY A 142 -1.29 13.62 11.64
CA GLY A 142 -0.92 14.94 11.12
C GLY A 142 -0.58 14.91 9.62
N SER A 143 -0.72 16.06 8.95
CA SER A 143 -0.54 16.17 7.50
C SER A 143 0.93 16.25 7.08
N ASN A 144 1.22 15.90 5.82
CA ASN A 144 2.55 16.03 5.21
C ASN A 144 3.66 15.23 5.91
N ALA A 145 3.33 14.17 6.63
CA ALA A 145 4.35 13.29 7.18
C ALA A 145 5.08 12.52 6.08
N GLU A 146 6.39 12.33 6.27
CA GLU A 146 7.24 11.52 5.42
C GLU A 146 7.80 10.35 6.22
N ILE A 147 7.55 9.13 5.76
CA ILE A 147 8.06 7.91 6.38
C ILE A 147 8.96 7.19 5.38
N ILE A 148 10.19 6.91 5.78
CA ILE A 148 11.18 6.20 4.99
C ILE A 148 11.65 4.99 5.80
N ASN A 149 11.26 3.79 5.37
CA ASN A 149 11.65 2.54 6.03
C ASN A 149 12.72 1.80 5.21
N HIS A 150 13.95 1.79 5.68
CA HIS A 150 15.04 0.94 5.19
C HIS A 150 15.22 -0.35 6.00
N GLY A 151 14.84 -0.33 7.28
CA GLY A 151 14.93 -1.47 8.19
C GLY A 151 13.66 -2.32 8.23
N THR A 152 13.33 -2.83 9.41
CA THR A 152 12.13 -3.64 9.64
C THR A 152 11.14 -2.87 10.49
N THR A 153 9.90 -2.80 10.03
CA THR A 153 8.75 -2.41 10.87
C THR A 153 7.80 -3.60 10.95
N HIS A 154 7.57 -4.11 12.15
CA HIS A 154 6.65 -5.23 12.42
C HIS A 154 5.56 -4.79 13.39
N ALA A 155 4.32 -5.16 13.08
CA ALA A 155 3.18 -4.90 13.94
C ALA A 155 2.21 -6.09 13.97
N ALA A 156 1.57 -6.29 15.12
CA ALA A 156 0.52 -7.30 15.24
C ALA A 156 -0.75 -6.93 14.43
N LEU A 157 -1.08 -5.64 14.32
CA LEU A 157 -2.19 -5.11 13.52
C LEU A 157 -1.66 -4.46 12.24
N ASP A 158 -1.96 -3.18 11.99
CA ASP A 158 -1.44 -2.46 10.84
C ASP A 158 -0.01 -1.96 11.11
N VAL A 159 0.88 -2.09 10.14
CA VAL A 159 2.28 -1.66 10.31
C VAL A 159 2.39 -0.14 10.25
N VAL A 160 1.84 0.47 9.21
CA VAL A 160 1.80 1.93 9.04
C VAL A 160 0.38 2.40 8.77
N GLN A 161 -0.13 3.32 9.58
CA GLN A 161 -1.38 4.05 9.34
C GLN A 161 -1.12 5.52 9.05
N LEU A 162 -1.60 6.01 7.90
CA LEU A 162 -1.44 7.38 7.42
C LEU A 162 -2.79 8.05 7.23
N ARG A 163 -3.23 8.84 8.20
CA ARG A 163 -4.53 9.51 8.17
C ARG A 163 -4.46 10.99 7.81
N GLY A 164 -3.28 11.60 7.89
CA GLY A 164 -3.06 12.97 7.48
C GLY A 164 -3.13 13.17 5.96
N ALA A 165 -3.46 14.38 5.53
CA ALA A 165 -3.44 14.71 4.10
C ALA A 165 -2.01 14.65 3.54
N SER A 166 -1.86 14.23 2.29
CA SER A 166 -0.59 14.24 1.55
C SER A 166 0.56 13.51 2.25
N ALA A 167 0.25 12.43 2.99
CA ALA A 167 1.28 11.59 3.59
C ALA A 167 2.09 10.84 2.52
N ILE A 168 3.40 10.78 2.72
CA ILE A 168 4.35 10.09 1.86
C ILE A 168 4.95 8.92 2.64
N LEU A 169 4.95 7.74 2.03
CA LEU A 169 5.63 6.57 2.56
C LEU A 169 6.48 5.93 1.47
N THR A 170 7.74 5.68 1.81
CA THR A 170 8.68 4.92 1.01
C THR A 170 9.19 3.73 1.82
N ASN A 171 8.82 2.52 1.42
CA ASN A 171 9.37 1.30 1.99
C ASN A 171 10.49 0.72 1.12
N ASN A 172 11.73 0.77 1.60
CA ASN A 172 12.91 0.12 1.04
C ASN A 172 13.27 -1.20 1.75
N GLY A 173 12.79 -1.38 2.98
CA GLY A 173 13.04 -2.55 3.81
C GLY A 173 11.83 -3.47 3.92
N GLU A 174 11.52 -3.90 5.14
CA GLU A 174 10.40 -4.81 5.44
C GLU A 174 9.28 -4.10 6.23
N LEU A 175 8.04 -4.22 5.75
CA LEU A 175 6.82 -3.97 6.52
C LEU A 175 6.07 -5.29 6.69
N ARG A 176 5.90 -5.77 7.92
CA ARG A 176 5.22 -7.04 8.19
C ARG A 176 4.11 -6.89 9.22
N SER A 177 2.90 -7.27 8.83
CA SER A 177 1.74 -7.35 9.71
C SER A 177 1.38 -8.80 10.03
N ASP A 178 1.03 -9.09 11.29
CA ASP A 178 0.55 -10.42 11.66
C ASP A 178 -0.95 -10.62 11.40
N LYS A 179 -1.76 -9.55 11.47
CA LYS A 179 -3.23 -9.65 11.38
C LYS A 179 -3.89 -8.58 10.51
N GLY A 180 -3.27 -7.41 10.36
CA GLY A 180 -3.79 -6.29 9.57
C GLY A 180 -3.09 -6.12 8.22
N SER A 181 -2.89 -4.86 7.84
CA SER A 181 -2.24 -4.42 6.60
C SER A 181 -0.80 -4.00 6.85
N ALA A 182 0.05 -4.05 5.83
CA ALA A 182 1.35 -3.38 5.91
C ALA A 182 1.16 -1.86 5.86
N ILE A 183 0.28 -1.37 4.99
CA ILE A 183 0.05 0.06 4.79
C ILE A 183 -1.45 0.33 4.75
N VAL A 184 -1.92 1.26 5.56
CA VAL A 184 -3.28 1.82 5.49
C VAL A 184 -3.18 3.33 5.38
N SER A 185 -3.81 3.90 4.35
CA SER A 185 -3.87 5.35 4.16
C SER A 185 -5.29 5.84 3.93
N SER A 186 -5.62 6.98 4.53
CA SER A 186 -6.80 7.79 4.19
C SER A 186 -6.43 9.21 3.74
N GLY A 187 -5.13 9.49 3.59
CA GLY A 187 -4.64 10.79 3.18
C GLY A 187 -5.02 11.12 1.73
N LYS A 188 -5.64 12.29 1.52
CA LYS A 188 -5.85 12.82 0.16
C LYS A 188 -4.49 12.96 -0.54
N SER A 189 -4.38 12.46 -1.75
CA SER A 189 -3.15 12.48 -2.55
C SER A 189 -1.95 11.83 -1.84
N ALA A 190 -2.19 10.78 -1.07
CA ALA A 190 -1.11 10.00 -0.47
C ALA A 190 -0.23 9.37 -1.55
N VAL A 191 1.09 9.35 -1.33
CA VAL A 191 2.06 8.69 -2.20
C VAL A 191 2.66 7.52 -1.42
N LEU A 192 2.36 6.31 -1.86
CA LEU A 192 2.74 5.07 -1.18
C LEU A 192 3.62 4.25 -2.12
N THR A 193 4.91 4.17 -1.81
CA THR A 193 5.91 3.48 -2.63
C THR A 193 6.51 2.30 -1.87
N ASN A 194 6.47 1.12 -2.48
CA ASN A 194 7.10 -0.09 -1.97
C ASN A 194 8.21 -0.57 -2.93
N HIS A 195 9.46 -0.30 -2.56
CA HIS A 195 10.68 -0.84 -3.17
C HIS A 195 11.11 -2.17 -2.49
N GLY A 196 10.81 -2.32 -1.20
CA GLY A 196 11.16 -3.49 -0.40
C GLY A 196 10.06 -4.56 -0.36
N THR A 197 9.88 -5.19 0.81
CA THR A 197 8.82 -6.19 1.02
C THR A 197 7.73 -5.65 1.93
N ALA A 198 6.47 -5.73 1.47
CA ALA A 198 5.29 -5.49 2.27
C ALA A 198 4.47 -6.78 2.40
N THR A 199 4.23 -7.23 3.64
CA THR A 199 3.46 -8.44 3.93
C THR A 199 2.30 -8.12 4.87
N GLY A 200 1.09 -8.50 4.47
CA GLY A 200 -0.12 -8.34 5.28
C GLY A 200 -0.97 -9.60 5.30
N THR A 201 -1.66 -9.84 6.43
CA THR A 201 -2.65 -10.92 6.51
C THR A 201 -3.94 -10.53 5.78
N GLY A 202 -4.39 -9.28 5.95
CA GLY A 202 -5.56 -8.73 5.27
C GLY A 202 -5.22 -8.18 3.88
N THR A 203 -5.81 -7.03 3.54
CA THR A 203 -5.31 -6.23 2.42
C THR A 203 -3.91 -5.73 2.77
N THR A 204 -2.91 -5.92 1.91
CA THR A 204 -1.53 -5.55 2.29
C THR A 204 -1.29 -4.04 2.21
N ILE A 205 -1.75 -3.41 1.14
CA ILE A 205 -1.71 -1.96 0.94
C ILE A 205 -3.15 -1.49 0.67
N ALA A 206 -3.71 -0.69 1.58
CA ALA A 206 -5.04 -0.13 1.44
C ALA A 206 -4.99 1.39 1.44
N SER A 207 -5.64 2.03 0.48
CA SER A 207 -5.82 3.48 0.45
C SER A 207 -7.25 3.88 0.14
N SER A 208 -7.83 4.76 0.95
CA SER A 208 -9.11 5.43 0.68
C SER A 208 -8.97 6.89 0.27
N GLY A 209 -7.73 7.38 0.16
CA GLY A 209 -7.45 8.75 -0.28
C GLY A 209 -7.80 8.96 -1.76
N SER A 210 -8.51 10.04 -2.07
CA SER A 210 -8.66 10.48 -3.47
C SER A 210 -7.30 10.85 -4.06
N ASN A 211 -7.08 10.56 -5.34
CA ASN A 211 -5.83 10.77 -6.05
C ASN A 211 -4.62 10.09 -5.39
N ALA A 212 -4.84 9.00 -4.64
CA ALA A 212 -3.73 8.24 -4.06
C ALA A 212 -2.88 7.63 -5.19
N VAL A 213 -1.56 7.72 -5.05
CA VAL A 213 -0.60 7.10 -5.95
C VAL A 213 0.08 5.96 -5.21
N ILE A 214 -0.14 4.73 -5.68
CA ILE A 214 0.41 3.51 -5.10
C ILE A 214 1.36 2.90 -6.12
N THR A 215 2.63 2.78 -5.75
CA THR A 215 3.67 2.18 -6.59
C THR A 215 4.28 0.98 -5.86
N ASN A 216 4.32 -0.17 -6.53
CA ASN A 216 5.08 -1.32 -6.10
C ASN A 216 6.14 -1.67 -7.14
N ASP A 217 7.42 -1.58 -6.80
CA ASP A 217 8.54 -2.12 -7.57
C ASP A 217 9.32 -3.19 -6.80
N GLY A 218 9.00 -3.40 -5.52
CA GLY A 218 9.42 -4.55 -4.72
C GLY A 218 8.41 -5.69 -4.70
N THR A 219 8.21 -6.27 -3.51
CA THR A 219 7.34 -7.42 -3.28
C THR A 219 6.17 -7.07 -2.38
N VAL A 220 4.94 -7.42 -2.79
CA VAL A 220 3.72 -7.35 -1.97
C VAL A 220 3.11 -8.73 -1.82
N ILE A 221 2.91 -9.17 -0.57
CA ILE A 221 2.37 -10.49 -0.23
C ILE A 221 1.14 -10.32 0.66
N SER A 222 -0.03 -10.77 0.17
CA SER A 222 -1.22 -10.93 1.00
C SER A 222 -1.46 -12.38 1.36
N MET A 223 -1.43 -12.69 2.66
CA MET A 223 -1.53 -14.05 3.16
C MET A 223 -2.97 -14.58 3.27
N LYS A 224 -4.00 -13.71 3.29
CA LYS A 224 -5.43 -14.13 3.30
C LYS A 224 -6.37 -13.19 2.55
N GLY A 225 -5.94 -11.95 2.25
CA GLY A 225 -6.75 -10.91 1.63
C GLY A 225 -6.36 -10.61 0.19
N GLY A 226 -6.66 -9.39 -0.26
CA GLY A 226 -6.12 -8.84 -1.50
C GLY A 226 -4.74 -8.20 -1.27
N ALA A 227 -3.96 -7.96 -2.32
CA ALA A 227 -2.67 -7.31 -2.15
C ALA A 227 -2.81 -5.78 -2.03
N ILE A 228 -3.40 -5.14 -3.04
CA ILE A 228 -3.56 -3.69 -3.09
C ILE A 228 -5.04 -3.34 -3.29
N THR A 229 -5.56 -2.42 -2.48
CA THR A 229 -6.92 -1.87 -2.64
C THR A 229 -6.87 -0.35 -2.62
N ALA A 230 -7.44 0.29 -3.63
CA ALA A 230 -7.66 1.73 -3.67
C ALA A 230 -9.15 2.03 -3.84
N THR A 231 -9.73 2.82 -2.94
CA THR A 231 -11.17 3.14 -2.97
C THR A 231 -11.47 4.62 -3.24
N GLY A 232 -10.46 5.49 -3.18
CA GLY A 232 -10.61 6.90 -3.53
C GLY A 232 -10.67 7.12 -5.04
N ALA A 233 -11.46 8.10 -5.48
CA ALA A 233 -11.52 8.50 -6.89
C ALA A 233 -10.15 8.94 -7.43
N ALA A 234 -9.92 8.71 -8.72
CA ALA A 234 -8.69 9.01 -9.45
C ALA A 234 -7.42 8.40 -8.83
N ALA A 235 -7.55 7.27 -8.11
CA ALA A 235 -6.40 6.56 -7.59
C ALA A 235 -5.59 5.90 -8.73
N ILE A 236 -4.27 5.91 -8.58
CA ILE A 236 -3.33 5.32 -9.53
C ILE A 236 -2.58 4.18 -8.83
N ILE A 237 -2.64 2.99 -9.41
CA ILE A 237 -1.90 1.82 -8.95
C ILE A 237 -0.93 1.38 -10.04
N THR A 238 0.36 1.35 -9.75
CA THR A 238 1.40 0.83 -10.64
C THR A 238 2.16 -0.31 -9.99
N ASN A 239 2.15 -1.49 -10.61
CA ASN A 239 2.99 -2.62 -10.23
C ASN A 239 4.12 -2.81 -11.25
N SER A 240 5.36 -2.56 -10.86
CA SER A 240 6.58 -2.91 -11.61
C SER A 240 7.33 -4.10 -10.98
N GLY A 241 6.98 -4.47 -9.75
CA GLY A 241 7.58 -5.58 -8.99
C GLY A 241 6.74 -6.86 -9.02
N GLU A 242 6.72 -7.59 -7.91
CA GLU A 242 5.93 -8.82 -7.74
C GLU A 242 4.79 -8.62 -6.73
N ILE A 243 3.58 -9.07 -7.13
CA ILE A 243 2.42 -9.17 -6.25
C ILE A 243 1.98 -10.63 -6.16
N THR A 244 1.82 -11.13 -4.94
CA THR A 244 1.16 -12.41 -4.64
C THR A 244 -0.02 -12.20 -3.70
N ALA A 245 -1.22 -12.65 -4.09
CA ALA A 245 -2.44 -12.51 -3.29
C ALA A 245 -3.28 -13.80 -3.23
N LEU A 246 -3.87 -14.09 -2.07
CA LEU A 246 -4.84 -15.20 -1.95
C LEU A 246 -6.27 -14.82 -2.36
N LYS A 247 -6.57 -13.53 -2.55
CA LYS A 247 -7.80 -13.06 -3.20
C LYS A 247 -7.43 -12.29 -4.46
N ASN A 248 -8.09 -11.15 -4.71
CA ASN A 248 -7.75 -10.29 -5.84
C ASN A 248 -6.41 -9.59 -5.58
N ALA A 249 -5.52 -9.52 -6.57
CA ALA A 249 -4.24 -8.85 -6.38
C ALA A 249 -4.40 -7.32 -6.31
N MET A 250 -5.03 -6.70 -7.30
CA MET A 250 -5.35 -5.27 -7.27
C MET A 250 -6.86 -5.06 -7.33
N THR A 251 -7.38 -4.17 -6.48
CA THR A 251 -8.79 -3.79 -6.45
C THR A 251 -8.94 -2.28 -6.47
N LEU A 252 -9.79 -1.77 -7.36
CA LEU A 252 -10.11 -0.36 -7.48
C LEU A 252 -11.63 -0.17 -7.48
N THR A 253 -12.11 0.72 -6.62
CA THR A 253 -13.55 1.03 -6.50
C THR A 253 -13.87 2.52 -6.61
N GLY A 254 -12.86 3.36 -6.83
CA GLY A 254 -13.04 4.79 -7.05
C GLY A 254 -12.91 5.12 -8.54
N ASP A 255 -13.85 5.92 -9.06
CA ASP A 255 -13.95 6.26 -10.48
C ASP A 255 -12.70 6.98 -11.02
N HIS A 256 -12.53 6.98 -12.34
CA HIS A 256 -11.44 7.64 -13.06
C HIS A 256 -10.04 7.17 -12.64
N GLY A 257 -9.95 5.99 -12.03
CA GLY A 257 -8.67 5.45 -11.59
C GLY A 257 -7.86 4.83 -12.73
N LYS A 258 -6.60 4.54 -12.43
CA LYS A 258 -5.68 3.91 -13.37
C LYS A 258 -4.96 2.74 -12.71
N ILE A 259 -4.89 1.62 -13.41
CA ILE A 259 -4.12 0.45 -12.99
C ILE A 259 -3.13 0.09 -14.10
N THR A 260 -1.86 -0.07 -13.76
CA THR A 260 -0.82 -0.49 -14.70
C THR A 260 0.01 -1.63 -14.11
N ASN A 261 0.06 -2.76 -14.80
CA ASN A 261 0.96 -3.86 -14.50
C ASN A 261 2.15 -3.90 -15.46
N ASN A 262 3.30 -3.46 -14.98
CA ASN A 262 4.63 -3.58 -15.57
C ASN A 262 5.48 -4.69 -14.91
N GLY A 263 4.89 -5.50 -14.02
CA GLY A 263 5.58 -6.50 -13.22
C GLY A 263 4.95 -7.89 -13.35
N LEU A 264 5.02 -8.64 -12.26
CA LEU A 264 4.41 -9.96 -12.12
C LEU A 264 3.27 -9.91 -11.12
N ILE A 265 2.12 -10.48 -11.49
CA ILE A 265 0.99 -10.68 -10.59
C ILE A 265 0.62 -12.16 -10.54
N LYS A 266 0.51 -12.69 -9.32
CA LYS A 266 -0.04 -14.01 -9.00
C LYS A 266 -1.21 -13.84 -8.03
N ALA A 267 -2.38 -14.35 -8.39
CA ALA A 267 -3.56 -14.22 -7.53
C ALA A 267 -4.43 -15.48 -7.52
N SER A 268 -4.99 -15.86 -6.38
CA SER A 268 -5.98 -16.95 -6.34
C SER A 268 -7.41 -16.48 -6.66
N GLY A 269 -7.66 -15.16 -6.69
CA GLY A 269 -8.86 -14.53 -7.25
C GLY A 269 -8.61 -13.95 -8.64
N TYR A 270 -9.10 -12.75 -8.91
CA TYR A 270 -8.74 -11.98 -10.10
C TYR A 270 -7.37 -11.31 -9.93
N ALA A 271 -6.58 -11.19 -11.01
CA ALA A 271 -5.37 -10.36 -10.94
C ALA A 271 -5.74 -8.88 -10.71
N ILE A 272 -6.79 -8.41 -11.39
CA ILE A 272 -7.33 -7.05 -11.26
C ILE A 272 -8.86 -7.15 -11.16
N ALA A 273 -9.45 -6.48 -10.17
CA ALA A 273 -10.91 -6.34 -10.04
C ALA A 273 -11.28 -4.87 -9.89
N VAL A 274 -12.17 -4.39 -10.75
CA VAL A 274 -12.63 -3.00 -10.78
C VAL A 274 -14.14 -2.94 -10.64
N SER A 275 -14.60 -2.07 -9.76
CA SER A 275 -16.02 -1.74 -9.56
C SER A 275 -16.12 -0.21 -9.49
N ALA A 276 -15.72 0.45 -10.57
CA ALA A 276 -15.55 1.89 -10.68
C ALA A 276 -15.72 2.31 -12.14
N ASP A 277 -16.15 3.56 -12.36
CA ASP A 277 -16.37 4.08 -13.71
C ASP A 277 -15.07 4.68 -14.29
N ASP A 278 -15.01 4.75 -15.62
CA ASP A 278 -13.97 5.41 -16.42
C ASP A 278 -12.53 5.00 -16.05
N THR A 279 -12.37 3.73 -15.66
CA THR A 279 -11.06 3.19 -15.26
C THR A 279 -10.23 2.78 -16.47
N ILE A 280 -8.94 3.13 -16.46
CA ILE A 280 -7.97 2.67 -17.44
C ILE A 280 -7.11 1.56 -16.84
N ILE A 281 -7.11 0.38 -17.49
CA ILE A 281 -6.33 -0.78 -17.07
C ILE A 281 -5.35 -1.15 -18.18
N THR A 282 -4.07 -1.25 -17.84
CA THR A 282 -3.02 -1.65 -18.78
C THR A 282 -2.18 -2.79 -18.21
N ASN A 283 -2.10 -3.90 -18.93
CA ASN A 283 -1.16 -4.98 -18.63
C ASN A 283 -0.04 -5.02 -19.67
N ASN A 284 1.16 -4.64 -19.26
CA ASN A 284 2.36 -4.67 -20.10
C ASN A 284 3.17 -5.96 -19.93
N LYS A 285 3.01 -6.67 -18.80
CA LYS A 285 3.76 -7.89 -18.49
C LYS A 285 2.84 -9.04 -18.09
N THR A 286 3.09 -9.71 -16.98
CA THR A 286 2.54 -11.04 -16.72
C THR A 286 1.54 -11.01 -15.58
N MET A 287 0.36 -11.57 -15.84
CA MET A 287 -0.62 -11.91 -14.82
C MET A 287 -0.96 -13.39 -14.91
N THR A 288 -0.95 -14.08 -13.77
CA THR A 288 -1.45 -15.46 -13.64
C THR A 288 -2.37 -15.51 -12.44
N ALA A 289 -3.65 -15.74 -12.70
CA ALA A 289 -4.65 -15.69 -11.64
C ALA A 289 -5.85 -16.58 -11.98
N ALA A 290 -6.75 -16.80 -11.01
CA ALA A 290 -7.94 -17.60 -11.26
C ALA A 290 -8.79 -17.01 -12.39
N GLY A 291 -9.07 -15.71 -12.30
CA GLY A 291 -9.49 -14.85 -13.42
C GLY A 291 -8.43 -13.78 -13.67
N GLY A 292 -8.38 -13.20 -14.87
CA GLY A 292 -7.39 -12.16 -15.18
C GLY A 292 -7.86 -10.79 -14.72
N ILE A 293 -8.79 -10.18 -15.45
CA ILE A 293 -9.32 -8.84 -15.17
C ILE A 293 -10.84 -8.92 -15.09
N GLN A 294 -11.41 -8.42 -14.01
CA GLN A 294 -12.85 -8.17 -13.87
C GLN A 294 -13.13 -6.67 -13.82
N VAL A 295 -14.15 -6.22 -14.54
CA VAL A 295 -14.66 -4.85 -14.51
C VAL A 295 -16.19 -4.87 -14.34
N GLY A 296 -16.75 -3.81 -13.75
CA GLY A 296 -18.16 -3.80 -13.32
C GLY A 296 -18.82 -2.43 -13.25
N GLY A 297 -18.14 -1.37 -13.68
CA GLY A 297 -18.67 -0.01 -13.82
C GLY A 297 -19.05 0.30 -15.27
N ALA A 298 -18.85 1.57 -15.63
CA ALA A 298 -19.10 2.11 -16.97
C ALA A 298 -17.83 2.76 -17.55
N GLY A 299 -17.56 2.53 -18.83
CA GLY A 299 -16.52 3.26 -19.56
C GLY A 299 -15.10 2.71 -19.38
N GLU A 300 -14.93 1.51 -18.82
CA GLU A 300 -13.61 0.95 -18.62
C GLU A 300 -12.91 0.61 -19.92
N THR A 301 -11.61 0.93 -19.97
CA THR A 301 -10.74 0.56 -21.07
C THR A 301 -9.65 -0.36 -20.56
N VAL A 302 -9.62 -1.58 -21.10
CA VAL A 302 -8.62 -2.59 -20.80
C VAL A 302 -7.69 -2.76 -21.99
N THR A 303 -6.39 -2.60 -21.77
CA THR A 303 -5.35 -2.88 -22.77
C THR A 303 -4.44 -3.99 -22.26
N ASN A 304 -4.25 -5.02 -23.06
CA ASN A 304 -3.28 -6.09 -22.80
C ASN A 304 -2.20 -6.10 -23.88
N ASP A 305 -0.99 -5.66 -23.52
CA ASP A 305 0.22 -5.81 -24.34
C ASP A 305 1.08 -7.01 -23.89
N GLY A 306 0.86 -7.49 -22.66
CA GLY A 306 1.57 -8.61 -22.07
C GLY A 306 0.84 -9.95 -22.15
N THR A 307 0.98 -10.76 -21.10
CA THR A 307 0.33 -12.08 -20.97
C THR A 307 -0.62 -12.09 -19.78
N ILE A 308 -1.85 -12.54 -20.02
CA ILE A 308 -2.87 -12.81 -19.00
C ILE A 308 -3.22 -14.28 -19.07
N THR A 309 -3.01 -15.00 -17.96
CA THR A 309 -3.39 -16.41 -17.84
C THR A 309 -4.48 -16.57 -16.76
N GLY A 310 -5.69 -16.91 -17.18
CA GLY A 310 -6.77 -17.35 -16.29
C GLY A 310 -6.68 -18.85 -16.04
N THR A 311 -6.53 -19.26 -14.78
CA THR A 311 -6.22 -20.64 -14.40
C THR A 311 -7.44 -21.44 -13.97
N GLN A 312 -8.58 -20.80 -13.69
CA GLN A 312 -9.81 -21.48 -13.27
C GLN A 312 -10.87 -21.36 -14.36
N ALA A 313 -11.42 -22.49 -14.81
CA ALA A 313 -12.43 -22.50 -15.87
C ALA A 313 -13.77 -21.85 -15.47
N SER A 314 -14.06 -21.77 -14.16
CA SER A 314 -15.27 -21.13 -13.61
C SER A 314 -15.23 -19.61 -13.64
N LEU A 315 -14.05 -19.00 -13.84
CA LEU A 315 -13.88 -17.55 -13.96
C LEU A 315 -13.37 -17.22 -15.37
N ALA A 316 -13.89 -16.16 -15.97
CA ALA A 316 -13.37 -15.71 -17.24
C ALA A 316 -11.99 -15.07 -17.05
N THR A 317 -11.12 -15.19 -18.07
CA THR A 317 -9.82 -14.49 -18.03
C THR A 317 -10.01 -12.97 -18.13
N ILE A 318 -10.94 -12.52 -18.96
CA ILE A 318 -11.47 -11.16 -18.97
C ILE A 318 -12.97 -11.23 -18.73
N ASP A 319 -13.45 -10.54 -17.70
CA ASP A 319 -14.83 -10.61 -17.22
C ASP A 319 -15.45 -9.20 -17.19
N PHE A 320 -16.30 -8.94 -18.18
CA PHE A 320 -17.07 -7.71 -18.35
C PHE A 320 -18.55 -7.95 -18.00
N SER A 321 -18.90 -9.10 -17.42
CA SER A 321 -20.30 -9.47 -17.18
C SER A 321 -21.07 -8.51 -16.30
N GLY A 322 -20.37 -7.77 -15.43
CA GLY A 322 -20.94 -6.71 -14.59
C GLY A 322 -20.88 -5.31 -15.19
N ALA A 323 -20.17 -5.10 -16.31
CA ALA A 323 -19.96 -3.79 -16.89
C ALA A 323 -21.18 -3.34 -17.72
N SER A 324 -21.42 -2.03 -17.71
CA SER A 324 -22.45 -1.41 -18.54
C SER A 324 -21.90 -0.90 -19.88
N LYS A 325 -20.58 -0.78 -20.00
CA LYS A 325 -19.86 -0.47 -21.24
C LYS A 325 -18.38 -0.66 -20.98
N ALA A 326 -17.73 -1.60 -21.64
CA ALA A 326 -16.29 -1.73 -21.53
C ALA A 326 -15.65 -2.09 -22.88
N ALA A 327 -14.38 -1.71 -23.03
CA ALA A 327 -13.59 -1.97 -24.21
C ALA A 327 -12.32 -2.76 -23.86
N LEU A 328 -12.05 -3.83 -24.60
CA LEU A 328 -10.81 -4.58 -24.53
C LEU A 328 -10.00 -4.40 -25.82
N GLN A 329 -8.74 -4.00 -25.66
CA GLN A 329 -7.72 -4.04 -26.71
C GLN A 329 -6.67 -5.09 -26.32
N ASN A 330 -6.63 -6.21 -27.05
CA ASN A 330 -5.63 -7.25 -26.87
C ASN A 330 -4.58 -7.19 -27.98
N ASN A 331 -3.36 -6.78 -27.62
CA ASN A 331 -2.16 -6.86 -28.47
C ASN A 331 -1.25 -8.03 -28.08
N GLY A 332 -1.39 -8.53 -26.85
CA GLY A 332 -0.59 -9.62 -26.29
C GLY A 332 -1.28 -10.99 -26.30
N LEU A 333 -1.05 -11.78 -25.26
CA LEU A 333 -1.62 -13.11 -25.07
C LEU A 333 -2.66 -13.12 -23.96
N ILE A 334 -3.86 -13.62 -24.28
CA ILE A 334 -4.87 -14.03 -23.30
C ILE A 334 -5.01 -15.55 -23.40
N LYS A 335 -4.76 -16.25 -22.29
CA LYS A 335 -4.86 -17.70 -22.20
C LYS A 335 -5.81 -18.07 -21.07
N SER A 336 -6.88 -18.78 -21.41
CA SER A 336 -7.88 -19.25 -20.45
C SER A 336 -7.87 -20.76 -20.28
N ALA A 337 -8.20 -21.22 -19.08
CA ALA A 337 -8.61 -22.60 -18.81
C ALA A 337 -10.06 -22.88 -19.26
N GLY A 338 -10.87 -21.85 -19.51
CA GLY A 338 -12.26 -21.93 -19.96
C GLY A 338 -12.63 -20.75 -20.85
N THR A 339 -13.49 -19.86 -20.37
CA THR A 339 -13.88 -18.63 -21.08
C THR A 339 -12.73 -17.62 -21.07
N ALA A 340 -12.25 -17.19 -22.23
CA ALA A 340 -11.22 -16.16 -22.33
C ALA A 340 -11.78 -14.74 -22.16
N PHE A 341 -12.95 -14.48 -22.75
CA PHE A 341 -13.66 -13.22 -22.62
C PHE A 341 -15.14 -13.49 -22.37
N LEU A 342 -15.69 -12.83 -21.35
CA LEU A 342 -17.11 -12.87 -21.00
C LEU A 342 -17.64 -11.44 -20.97
N GLY A 343 -18.47 -11.09 -21.95
CA GLY A 343 -19.21 -9.84 -21.98
C GLY A 343 -20.48 -9.85 -21.13
N GLY A 344 -21.16 -8.70 -21.13
CA GLY A 344 -22.28 -8.39 -20.25
C GLY A 344 -23.64 -8.36 -20.94
N ASN A 345 -24.50 -7.45 -20.46
CA ASN A 345 -25.82 -7.18 -21.03
C ASN A 345 -25.84 -5.94 -21.94
N SER A 346 -24.69 -5.29 -22.09
CA SER A 346 -24.54 -4.01 -22.75
C SER A 346 -23.60 -4.16 -23.94
N ALA A 347 -23.54 -3.16 -24.81
CA ALA A 347 -22.67 -3.22 -25.98
C ALA A 347 -21.18 -3.22 -25.56
N ASP A 348 -20.52 -4.35 -25.78
CA ASP A 348 -19.11 -4.54 -25.52
C ASP A 348 -18.27 -4.37 -26.80
N SER A 349 -17.03 -3.90 -26.64
CA SER A 349 -16.10 -3.74 -27.76
C SER A 349 -14.80 -4.50 -27.53
N LEU A 350 -14.50 -5.45 -28.41
CA LEU A 350 -13.32 -6.31 -28.33
C LEU A 350 -12.47 -6.18 -29.60
N PHE A 351 -11.27 -5.65 -29.45
CA PHE A 351 -10.26 -5.53 -30.50
C PHE A 351 -9.12 -6.50 -30.21
N ASN A 352 -8.90 -7.47 -31.08
CA ASN A 352 -7.86 -8.48 -30.92
C ASN A 352 -6.85 -8.41 -32.08
N LYS A 353 -5.67 -7.89 -31.79
CA LYS A 353 -4.47 -7.95 -32.64
C LYS A 353 -3.46 -8.99 -32.15
N GLY A 354 -3.62 -9.48 -30.92
CA GLY A 354 -2.80 -10.49 -30.30
C GLY A 354 -3.34 -11.91 -30.50
N THR A 355 -3.15 -12.76 -29.49
CA THR A 355 -3.68 -14.12 -29.45
C THR A 355 -4.61 -14.31 -28.26
N ILE A 356 -5.79 -14.87 -28.52
CA ILE A 356 -6.74 -15.32 -27.50
C ILE A 356 -6.83 -16.85 -27.60
N THR A 357 -6.67 -17.55 -26.48
CA THR A 357 -6.89 -19.00 -26.36
C THR A 357 -7.96 -19.27 -25.32
N GLY A 358 -9.04 -19.90 -25.75
CA GLY A 358 -10.30 -20.03 -25.01
C GLY A 358 -11.45 -19.33 -25.72
N ASP A 359 -12.66 -19.60 -25.25
CA ASP A 359 -13.89 -19.11 -25.89
C ASP A 359 -14.14 -17.63 -25.58
N ILE A 360 -14.74 -16.93 -26.54
CA ILE A 360 -15.20 -15.54 -26.40
C ILE A 360 -16.72 -15.58 -26.37
N LYS A 361 -17.33 -15.03 -25.33
CA LYS A 361 -18.78 -14.91 -25.19
C LYS A 361 -19.10 -13.42 -25.08
N LEU A 362 -19.74 -12.85 -26.10
CA LEU A 362 -20.04 -11.42 -26.15
C LEU A 362 -21.26 -11.08 -25.28
N GLY A 363 -22.29 -11.93 -25.27
CA GLY A 363 -23.34 -11.88 -24.24
C GLY A 363 -24.64 -11.33 -24.81
N ASN A 364 -25.23 -10.33 -24.16
CA ASN A 364 -26.34 -9.58 -24.75
C ASN A 364 -25.86 -8.18 -25.07
N GLY A 365 -26.43 -7.58 -26.10
CA GLY A 365 -26.03 -6.23 -26.52
C GLY A 365 -25.90 -6.19 -28.03
N ASN A 366 -25.50 -5.05 -28.56
CA ASN A 366 -25.05 -5.00 -29.95
C ASN A 366 -23.52 -4.95 -29.89
N ASP A 367 -22.91 -6.14 -29.88
CA ASP A 367 -21.50 -6.25 -29.57
C ASP A 367 -20.63 -6.05 -30.82
N TYR A 368 -19.39 -5.61 -30.61
CA TYR A 368 -18.43 -5.40 -31.67
C TYR A 368 -17.15 -6.19 -31.42
N PHE A 369 -16.84 -7.11 -32.32
CA PHE A 369 -15.58 -7.85 -32.35
C PHE A 369 -14.78 -7.51 -33.59
N ASP A 370 -13.54 -7.06 -33.41
CA ASP A 370 -12.56 -6.88 -34.47
C ASP A 370 -11.34 -7.77 -34.22
N GLY A 371 -11.23 -8.82 -35.02
CA GLY A 371 -10.10 -9.76 -35.02
C GLY A 371 -9.09 -9.50 -36.12
N THR A 372 -9.04 -8.29 -36.69
CA THR A 372 -8.09 -7.98 -37.77
C THR A 372 -6.64 -8.08 -37.29
N GLY A 373 -5.86 -8.95 -37.94
CA GLY A 373 -4.46 -9.23 -37.58
C GLY A 373 -4.25 -10.08 -36.31
N GLY A 374 -5.31 -10.45 -35.59
CA GLY A 374 -5.23 -11.31 -34.40
C GLY A 374 -5.55 -12.78 -34.66
N LYS A 375 -5.38 -13.60 -33.61
CA LYS A 375 -5.71 -15.03 -33.60
C LYS A 375 -6.67 -15.36 -32.46
N VAL A 376 -7.64 -16.24 -32.72
CA VAL A 376 -8.54 -16.81 -31.72
C VAL A 376 -8.49 -18.34 -31.83
N ASN A 377 -7.99 -18.98 -30.77
CA ASN A 377 -7.99 -20.44 -30.60
C ASN A 377 -9.15 -20.82 -29.69
N GLY A 378 -10.36 -20.69 -30.20
CA GLY A 378 -11.63 -20.90 -29.49
C GLY A 378 -12.80 -20.61 -30.41
N THR A 379 -14.00 -20.59 -29.85
CA THR A 379 -15.22 -20.16 -30.55
C THR A 379 -15.66 -18.80 -30.04
N ILE A 380 -16.11 -17.94 -30.94
CA ILE A 380 -16.77 -16.67 -30.62
C ILE A 380 -18.28 -16.91 -30.66
N TYR A 381 -18.95 -16.64 -29.53
CA TYR A 381 -20.40 -16.68 -29.39
C TYR A 381 -20.90 -15.24 -29.29
N GLY A 382 -21.74 -14.82 -30.23
CA GLY A 382 -22.37 -13.50 -30.19
C GLY A 382 -23.33 -13.35 -29.03
N GLY A 383 -24.25 -14.31 -28.96
CA GLY A 383 -25.36 -14.23 -28.01
C GLY A 383 -26.50 -13.41 -28.60
N ASN A 384 -27.12 -12.55 -27.80
CA ASN A 384 -28.34 -11.85 -28.20
C ASN A 384 -28.06 -10.41 -28.65
N GLY A 385 -28.63 -10.03 -29.78
CA GLY A 385 -28.62 -8.68 -30.31
C GLY A 385 -28.01 -8.64 -31.71
N ASN A 386 -27.69 -7.43 -32.19
CA ASN A 386 -27.14 -7.24 -33.52
C ASN A 386 -25.62 -7.07 -33.43
N ASP A 387 -24.91 -8.18 -33.45
CA ASP A 387 -23.46 -8.20 -33.30
C ASP A 387 -22.74 -7.95 -34.63
N VAL A 388 -21.57 -7.33 -34.55
CA VAL A 388 -20.70 -7.05 -35.70
C VAL A 388 -19.35 -7.74 -35.51
N TYR A 389 -18.96 -8.50 -36.53
CA TYR A 389 -17.66 -9.19 -36.59
C TYR A 389 -16.84 -8.68 -37.75
N VAL A 390 -15.63 -8.19 -37.46
CA VAL A 390 -14.62 -7.88 -38.47
C VAL A 390 -13.52 -8.93 -38.35
N ILE A 391 -13.49 -9.87 -39.30
CA ILE A 391 -12.55 -11.00 -39.29
C ILE A 391 -11.65 -10.96 -40.52
N SER A 392 -10.38 -11.30 -40.32
CA SER A 392 -9.38 -11.43 -41.39
C SER A 392 -8.71 -12.80 -41.47
N ASP A 393 -8.97 -13.67 -40.48
CA ASP A 393 -8.49 -15.05 -40.45
C ASP A 393 -9.69 -16.01 -40.58
N ALA A 394 -9.72 -16.77 -41.67
CA ALA A 394 -10.77 -17.75 -41.96
C ALA A 394 -10.83 -18.93 -40.96
N LYS A 395 -9.83 -19.06 -40.06
CA LYS A 395 -9.83 -20.07 -38.99
C LYS A 395 -10.65 -19.66 -37.77
N ILE A 396 -11.02 -18.38 -37.64
CA ILE A 396 -11.85 -17.91 -36.53
C ILE A 396 -13.24 -18.55 -36.66
N LYS A 397 -13.68 -19.19 -35.56
CA LYS A 397 -14.98 -19.85 -35.48
C LYS A 397 -16.01 -18.90 -34.87
N LEU A 398 -17.13 -18.72 -35.55
CA LEU A 398 -18.29 -17.96 -35.08
C LEU A 398 -19.44 -18.94 -34.82
N SER A 399 -20.23 -18.71 -33.77
CA SER A 399 -21.40 -19.50 -33.40
C SER A 399 -22.59 -18.65 -32.99
#